data_AF-A0AAD6W6W7-F1
#
_entry.id   AF-A0AAD6W6W7-F1
#
_cell.length_a   1.000
_cell.length_b   1.000
_cell.length_c   1.000
_cell.angle_alpha   90.00
_cell.angle_beta   90.00
_cell.angle_gamma   90.00
#
_symmetry.space_group_name_H-M   'P 1'
#
loop_
_entity.id
_entity.type
_entity.pdbx_description
1 polymer ?
#
loop_
_entity_poly.entity_id
_entity_poly.type
_entity_poly.pdbx_seq_one_letter_code
_entity_poly.pdbx_strand_id
1 'polypeptide(L)'
;MLSSVIAHGDKKKGVTYDGRSLIINGKRELLFSGSIHYPRSTPEMWPELIQKAKRGGLNVIQTYVFWNIHEPEQGKFNFEGPYDLVKFIKTIGENGMSATIRLGPFIQAEWNHGYESTPCFLLLIIAYFILLHTPLYVYLSYTLFSM
;
A
#
# COMPACT_ATOMS: atom_id res chain seq x y z
N MET A 1 -22.24 -31.35 2.90
CA MET A 1 -22.05 -31.42 1.44
C MET A 1 -21.04 -30.34 1.08
N LEU A 2 -19.75 -30.70 1.02
CA LEU A 2 -18.65 -29.78 0.73
C LEU A 2 -18.39 -29.84 -0.79
N SER A 3 -18.64 -28.77 -1.51
CA SER A 3 -18.21 -28.65 -2.91
C SER A 3 -16.88 -27.89 -2.96
N SER A 4 -15.78 -28.63 -3.06
CA SER A 4 -14.49 -28.08 -3.48
C SER A 4 -14.46 -27.96 -5.01
N VAL A 5 -14.30 -26.76 -5.55
CA VAL A 5 -13.92 -26.56 -6.96
C VAL A 5 -12.40 -26.64 -7.03
N ILE A 6 -11.88 -27.73 -7.58
CA ILE A 6 -10.45 -27.86 -7.91
C ILE A 6 -10.25 -27.20 -9.27
N ALA A 7 -9.74 -25.98 -9.27
CA ALA A 7 -9.16 -25.37 -10.47
C ALA A 7 -7.72 -25.89 -10.62
N HIS A 8 -7.49 -26.76 -11.61
CA HIS A 8 -6.15 -27.16 -12.04
C HIS A 8 -5.46 -25.94 -12.68
N GLY A 9 -4.58 -25.30 -11.92
CA GLY A 9 -3.67 -24.25 -12.37
C GLY A 9 -2.38 -24.30 -11.56
N ASP A 10 -1.27 -24.59 -12.23
CA ASP A 10 0.04 -24.81 -11.63
C ASP A 10 0.57 -23.62 -10.81
N LYS A 11 1.16 -23.97 -9.66
CA LYS A 11 2.00 -23.19 -8.72
C LYS A 11 1.32 -22.10 -7.87
N LYS A 12 1.18 -22.42 -6.56
CA LYS A 12 0.84 -21.56 -5.42
C LYS A 12 1.31 -20.10 -5.60
N LYS A 13 0.47 -19.22 -6.15
CA LYS A 13 0.65 -17.76 -6.06
C LYS A 13 -0.01 -17.30 -4.78
N GLY A 14 0.77 -16.78 -3.84
CA GLY A 14 0.24 -16.36 -2.54
C GLY A 14 1.33 -15.96 -1.57
N VAL A 15 0.98 -15.06 -0.65
CA VAL A 15 1.83 -14.65 0.48
C VAL A 15 1.22 -15.24 1.74
N THR A 16 1.98 -16.09 2.43
CA THR A 16 1.61 -16.64 3.73
C THR A 16 2.76 -16.41 4.73
N TYR A 17 2.60 -16.86 5.96
CA TYR A 17 3.62 -16.74 6.99
C TYR A 17 3.53 -17.89 7.98
N ASP A 18 4.60 -18.09 8.73
CA ASP A 18 4.62 -18.93 9.93
C ASP A 18 5.48 -18.30 11.02
N GLY A 19 5.77 -19.05 12.09
CA GLY A 19 6.54 -18.56 13.23
C GLY A 19 7.99 -18.15 12.91
N ARG A 20 8.46 -18.32 11.67
CA ARG A 20 9.84 -17.97 11.27
C ARG A 20 9.91 -16.91 10.19
N SER A 21 9.04 -16.95 9.18
CA SER A 21 9.17 -16.04 8.05
C SER A 21 7.89 -15.87 7.25
N LEU A 22 7.90 -14.84 6.38
CA LEU A 22 7.01 -14.80 5.24
C LEU A 22 7.38 -15.89 4.22
N ILE A 23 6.38 -16.41 3.55
CA ILE A 23 6.47 -17.43 2.50
C ILE A 23 5.78 -16.83 1.26
N ILE A 24 6.58 -16.50 0.25
CA ILE A 24 6.09 -15.91 -1.00
C ILE A 24 6.17 -16.98 -2.07
N ASN A 25 5.02 -17.31 -2.67
CA ASN A 25 4.89 -18.33 -3.70
C ASN A 25 5.47 -19.70 -3.27
N GLY A 26 5.29 -20.06 -2.00
CA GLY A 26 5.79 -21.30 -1.41
C GLY A 26 7.27 -21.29 -1.03
N LYS A 27 8.02 -20.21 -1.27
CA LYS A 27 9.42 -20.06 -0.88
C LYS A 27 9.55 -19.10 0.30
N ARG A 28 10.37 -19.49 1.30
CA ARG A 28 10.74 -18.58 2.39
C ARG A 28 11.66 -17.49 1.83
N GLU A 29 11.29 -16.24 2.09
CA GLU A 29 12.06 -15.09 1.66
C GLU A 29 12.39 -14.22 2.87
N LEU A 30 13.65 -13.77 2.94
CA LEU A 30 14.05 -12.72 3.86
C LEU A 30 13.81 -11.38 3.17
N LEU A 31 12.98 -10.52 3.77
CA LEU A 31 12.62 -9.24 3.18
C LEU A 31 13.51 -8.12 3.71
N PHE A 32 14.31 -7.56 2.82
CA PHE A 32 15.09 -6.34 3.04
C PHE A 32 14.35 -5.18 2.39
N SER A 33 13.71 -4.38 3.25
CA SER A 33 12.84 -3.28 2.84
C SER A 33 13.53 -1.93 2.96
N GLY A 34 13.34 -1.06 1.97
CA GLY A 34 13.70 0.35 2.02
C GLY A 34 12.53 1.25 1.65
N SER A 35 12.42 2.41 2.30
CA SER A 35 11.31 3.33 2.05
C SER A 35 11.63 4.30 0.90
N ILE A 36 10.74 4.35 -0.09
CA ILE A 36 10.74 5.34 -1.17
C ILE A 36 9.31 5.87 -1.29
N HIS A 37 9.11 7.16 -1.04
CA HIS A 37 7.80 7.79 -1.13
C HIS A 37 7.63 8.45 -2.50
N TYR A 38 6.72 7.92 -3.31
CA TYR A 38 6.50 8.37 -4.68
C TYR A 38 6.29 9.89 -4.82
N PRO A 39 5.55 10.61 -3.93
CA PRO A 39 5.34 12.05 -4.12
C PRO A 39 6.59 12.89 -3.82
N ARG A 40 7.64 12.30 -3.24
CA ARG A 40 8.89 13.01 -2.91
C ARG A 40 9.92 12.98 -4.04
N SER A 41 9.57 12.40 -5.18
CA SER A 41 10.42 12.30 -6.37
C SER A 41 9.55 12.29 -7.62
N THR A 42 10.11 12.60 -8.79
CA THR A 42 9.32 12.63 -10.01
C THR A 42 9.18 11.24 -10.63
N PRO A 43 8.15 10.98 -11.48
CA PRO A 43 7.99 9.71 -12.17
C PRO A 43 9.21 9.26 -12.98
N GLU A 44 9.99 10.21 -13.49
CA GLU A 44 11.22 9.96 -14.25
C GLU A 44 12.36 9.46 -13.35
N MET A 45 12.36 9.83 -12.07
CA MET A 45 13.37 9.41 -11.09
C MET A 45 13.11 8.02 -10.52
N TRP A 46 11.85 7.57 -10.46
CA TRP A 46 11.48 6.31 -9.78
C TRP A 46 12.26 5.09 -10.27
N PRO A 47 12.43 4.84 -11.60
CA PRO A 47 13.17 3.68 -12.07
C PRO A 47 14.62 3.67 -11.56
N GLU A 48 15.29 4.82 -11.57
CA GLU A 48 16.69 4.92 -11.12
C GLU A 48 16.80 4.70 -9.59
N LEU A 49 15.89 5.28 -8.81
CA LEU A 49 15.85 5.11 -7.36
C LEU A 49 15.62 3.65 -6.96
N ILE A 50 14.68 2.98 -7.63
CA ILE A 50 14.37 1.57 -7.41
C ILE A 50 15.57 0.69 -7.80
N GLN A 51 16.25 0.98 -8.92
CA GLN A 51 17.45 0.25 -9.32
C GLN A 51 18.62 0.44 -8.34
N LYS A 52 18.80 1.66 -7.79
CA LYS A 52 19.80 1.90 -6.73
C LYS A 52 19.47 1.09 -5.48
N ALA A 53 18.21 1.08 -5.04
CA ALA A 53 17.74 0.28 -3.92
C ALA A 53 18.01 -1.22 -4.14
N LYS A 54 17.69 -1.73 -5.32
CA LYS A 54 17.96 -3.13 -5.71
C LYS A 54 19.44 -3.46 -5.67
N ARG A 55 20.30 -2.61 -6.23
CA ARG A 55 21.77 -2.77 -6.17
C ARG A 55 22.32 -2.71 -4.74
N GLY A 56 21.66 -1.96 -3.86
CA GLY A 56 21.94 -1.93 -2.43
C GLY A 56 21.50 -3.19 -1.66
N GLY A 57 20.94 -4.20 -2.33
CA GLY A 57 20.53 -5.46 -1.72
C GLY A 57 19.09 -5.49 -1.20
N LEU A 58 18.29 -4.45 -1.46
CA LEU A 58 16.88 -4.46 -1.12
C LEU A 58 16.09 -5.34 -2.10
N ASN A 59 15.07 -6.02 -1.60
CA ASN A 59 14.11 -6.79 -2.39
C ASN A 59 12.66 -6.34 -2.20
N VAL A 60 12.43 -5.41 -1.25
CA VAL A 60 11.14 -4.77 -1.02
C VAL A 60 11.28 -3.25 -1.01
N ILE A 61 10.37 -2.56 -1.70
CA ILE A 61 10.18 -1.12 -1.55
C ILE A 61 8.95 -0.86 -0.70
N GLN A 62 9.08 0.01 0.28
CA GLN A 62 8.01 0.42 1.17
C GLN A 62 7.57 1.86 0.85
N THR A 63 6.26 2.09 0.78
CA THR A 63 5.73 3.46 0.64
C THR A 63 4.48 3.65 1.47
N TYR A 64 4.28 4.88 1.94
CA TYR A 64 2.99 5.33 2.42
C TYR A 64 2.07 5.71 1.27
N VAL A 65 0.76 5.70 1.51
CA VAL A 65 -0.23 6.38 0.67
C VAL A 65 -0.59 7.71 1.32
N PHE A 66 -0.52 8.77 0.54
CA PHE A 66 -0.74 10.13 1.00
C PHE A 66 -2.17 10.54 0.64
N TRP A 67 -3.15 10.27 1.52
CA TRP A 67 -4.56 10.46 1.15
C TRP A 67 -4.96 11.92 0.91
N ASN A 68 -4.30 12.90 1.53
CA ASN A 68 -4.56 14.33 1.29
C ASN A 68 -4.32 14.80 -0.14
N ILE A 69 -3.32 14.25 -0.81
CA ILE A 69 -3.05 14.56 -2.22
C ILE A 69 -3.95 13.73 -3.14
N HIS A 70 -4.37 12.54 -2.69
CA HIS A 70 -5.22 11.64 -3.47
C HIS A 70 -6.70 12.01 -3.39
N GLU A 71 -7.16 12.64 -2.32
CA GLU A 71 -8.54 13.10 -2.14
C GLU A 71 -8.53 14.51 -1.50
N PRO A 72 -8.09 15.54 -2.27
CA PRO A 72 -8.05 16.91 -1.76
C PRO A 72 -9.45 17.48 -1.45
N GLU A 73 -10.46 16.99 -2.15
CA GLU A 73 -11.87 17.24 -1.88
C GLU A 73 -12.60 15.90 -1.80
N GLN A 74 -13.59 15.78 -0.91
CA GLN A 74 -14.32 14.52 -0.70
C GLN A 74 -14.91 13.99 -2.01
N GLY A 75 -14.56 12.76 -2.37
CA GLY A 75 -14.99 12.09 -3.60
C GLY A 75 -14.26 12.52 -4.87
N LYS A 76 -13.32 13.48 -4.81
CA LYS A 76 -12.49 13.87 -5.97
C LYS A 76 -11.09 13.28 -5.84
N PHE A 77 -10.84 12.23 -6.62
CA PHE A 77 -9.57 11.52 -6.56
C PHE A 77 -8.52 12.03 -7.55
N ASN A 78 -7.26 12.09 -7.12
CA ASN A 78 -6.10 12.45 -7.95
C ASN A 78 -5.01 11.36 -7.90
N PHE A 79 -4.74 10.74 -9.04
CA PHE A 79 -3.67 9.75 -9.23
C PHE A 79 -2.79 10.09 -10.43
N GLU A 80 -2.64 11.38 -10.75
CA GLU A 80 -1.91 11.83 -11.92
C GLU A 80 -0.46 12.25 -11.60
N GLY A 81 0.41 12.20 -12.60
CA GLY A 81 1.78 12.70 -12.53
C GLY A 81 2.59 12.09 -11.36
N PRO A 82 3.15 12.91 -10.45
CA PRO A 82 3.93 12.42 -9.31
C PRO A 82 3.08 11.70 -8.25
N TYR A 83 1.76 11.72 -8.36
CA TYR A 83 0.83 11.04 -7.45
C TYR A 83 0.31 9.73 -8.03
N ASP A 84 0.82 9.27 -9.16
CA ASP A 84 0.41 7.99 -9.75
C ASP A 84 1.00 6.80 -8.98
N LEU A 85 0.29 6.39 -7.93
CA LEU A 85 0.62 5.23 -7.10
C LEU A 85 0.65 3.93 -7.93
N VAL A 86 -0.24 3.79 -8.92
CA VAL A 86 -0.35 2.58 -9.72
C VAL A 86 0.89 2.45 -10.61
N LYS A 87 1.31 3.52 -11.28
CA LYS A 87 2.53 3.56 -12.07
C LYS A 87 3.76 3.27 -11.21
N PHE A 88 3.85 3.86 -10.01
CA PHE A 88 4.95 3.58 -9.09
C PHE A 88 5.04 2.09 -8.71
N ILE A 89 3.92 1.46 -8.34
CA ILE A 89 3.87 0.02 -8.01
C ILE A 89 4.24 -0.85 -9.22
N LYS A 90 3.76 -0.49 -10.42
CA LYS A 90 4.12 -1.20 -11.66
C LYS A 90 5.63 -1.12 -11.91
N THR A 91 6.24 0.05 -11.75
CA THR A 91 7.70 0.22 -11.91
C THR A 91 8.48 -0.63 -10.90
N ILE A 92 8.01 -0.78 -9.65
CA ILE A 92 8.62 -1.70 -8.68
C ILE A 92 8.55 -3.16 -9.18
N GLY A 93 7.39 -3.58 -9.68
CA GLY A 93 7.18 -4.92 -10.23
C GLY A 93 8.02 -5.21 -11.48
N GLU A 94 8.14 -4.24 -12.39
CA GLU A 94 9.00 -4.32 -13.58
C GLU A 94 10.48 -4.49 -13.22
N ASN A 95 10.91 -3.94 -12.09
CA ASN A 95 12.25 -4.15 -11.55
C ASN A 95 12.39 -5.48 -10.78
N GLY A 96 11.36 -6.32 -10.74
CA GLY A 96 11.36 -7.61 -10.05
C GLY A 96 11.46 -7.50 -8.53
N MET A 97 11.01 -6.38 -7.97
CA MET A 97 10.97 -6.15 -6.53
C MET A 97 9.54 -6.29 -6.01
N SER A 98 9.40 -6.58 -4.72
CA SER A 98 8.09 -6.55 -4.05
C SER A 98 7.80 -5.16 -3.48
N ALA A 99 6.52 -4.85 -3.26
CA ALA A 99 6.11 -3.60 -2.62
C ALA A 99 5.39 -3.88 -1.29
N THR A 100 5.64 -3.05 -0.28
CA THR A 100 4.85 -2.98 0.95
C THR A 100 4.15 -1.63 1.02
N ILE A 101 2.82 -1.64 0.96
CA ILE A 101 2.00 -0.42 0.94
C ILE A 101 1.48 -0.16 2.34
N ARG A 102 1.86 0.99 2.91
CA ARG A 102 1.33 1.48 4.17
C ARG A 102 0.21 2.47 3.85
N LEU A 103 -1.02 1.96 3.76
CA LEU A 103 -2.18 2.73 3.33
C LEU A 103 -2.49 3.95 4.21
N GLY A 104 -2.03 3.98 5.47
CA GLY A 104 -2.49 4.97 6.42
C GLY A 104 -3.96 4.72 6.80
N PRO A 105 -4.73 5.74 7.19
CA PRO A 105 -4.66 7.06 6.57
C PRO A 105 -3.82 8.09 7.34
N PHE A 106 -3.43 7.81 8.59
CA PHE A 106 -2.43 8.57 9.33
C PHE A 106 -1.05 7.94 9.13
N ILE A 107 -0.09 8.73 8.63
CA ILE A 107 1.25 8.22 8.28
C ILE A 107 2.39 8.97 8.99
N GLN A 108 2.10 10.11 9.63
CA GLN A 108 3.06 11.12 10.10
C GLN A 108 3.98 11.57 8.98
N ALA A 109 4.93 10.70 8.62
CA ALA A 109 5.84 10.77 7.49
C ALA A 109 6.58 12.10 7.33
N GLU A 110 6.62 12.96 8.36
CA GLU A 110 7.14 14.33 8.28
C GLU A 110 6.60 15.07 7.05
N TRP A 111 5.33 14.81 6.72
CA TRP A 111 4.60 15.48 5.64
C TRP A 111 3.83 16.65 6.22
N ASN A 112 3.68 17.73 5.44
CA ASN A 112 2.93 18.91 5.88
C ASN A 112 1.58 18.47 6.43
N HIS A 113 1.34 18.79 7.71
CA HIS A 113 0.22 18.29 8.50
C HIS A 113 0.16 16.74 8.53
N GLY A 114 1.14 16.07 9.15
CA GLY A 114 1.18 14.60 9.30
C GLY A 114 -0.06 13.95 9.94
N TYR A 115 -0.98 14.77 10.45
CA TYR A 115 -2.32 14.51 10.99
C TYR A 115 -3.47 14.63 9.97
N GLU A 116 -3.29 15.34 8.86
CA GLU A 116 -4.26 15.52 7.77
C GLU A 116 -3.88 14.77 6.50
N SER A 117 -2.96 13.80 6.53
CA SER A 117 -2.92 12.82 5.43
C SER A 117 -4.27 12.14 5.27
N THR A 118 -5.09 12.05 6.32
CA THR A 118 -6.55 11.86 6.30
C THR A 118 -7.26 13.13 5.82
N PRO A 119 -8.12 13.08 4.78
CA PRO A 119 -9.09 14.15 4.53
C PRO A 119 -9.82 14.52 5.83
N CYS A 120 -10.12 15.80 6.05
CA CYS A 120 -10.75 16.29 7.28
C CYS A 120 -12.06 15.52 7.64
N PHE A 121 -12.75 15.00 6.62
CA PHE A 121 -13.94 14.14 6.76
C PHE A 121 -13.62 12.72 7.27
N LEU A 122 -12.46 12.16 6.94
CA LEU A 122 -12.01 10.86 7.41
C LEU A 122 -11.59 10.91 8.90
N LEU A 123 -11.11 12.07 9.37
CA LEU A 123 -10.85 12.34 10.79
C LEU A 123 -12.14 12.38 11.62
N LEU A 124 -13.25 12.92 11.10
CA LEU A 124 -14.55 12.86 11.80
C LEU A 124 -15.00 11.41 12.02
N ILE A 125 -14.76 10.54 11.04
CA ILE A 125 -15.05 9.11 11.17
C ILE A 125 -14.09 8.48 12.19
N ILE A 126 -12.79 8.67 12.06
CA ILE A 126 -11.81 8.04 12.97
C ILE A 126 -11.97 8.53 14.43
N ALA A 127 -12.23 9.82 14.66
CA ALA A 127 -12.47 10.37 16.00
C ALA A 127 -13.79 9.85 16.61
N TYR A 128 -14.85 9.71 15.80
CA TYR A 128 -16.11 9.10 16.24
C TYR A 128 -15.93 7.63 16.67
N PHE A 129 -15.13 6.86 15.93
CA PHE A 129 -14.88 5.44 16.22
C PHE A 129 -13.90 5.22 17.39
N ILE A 130 -12.90 6.09 17.58
CA ILE A 130 -11.96 6.04 18.73
C ILE A 130 -12.69 6.36 20.05
N LEU A 131 -13.67 7.27 20.05
CA LEU A 131 -14.48 7.57 21.24
C LEU A 131 -15.48 6.45 21.60
N LEU A 132 -15.83 5.56 20.67
CA LEU A 132 -16.86 4.52 20.85
C LEU A 132 -16.31 3.08 21.01
N HIS A 133 -15.00 2.86 21.08
CA HIS A 133 -14.38 1.53 21.24
C HIS A 133 -14.82 0.47 20.19
N THR A 134 -15.22 0.89 18.99
CA THR A 134 -15.66 -0.02 17.92
C THR A 134 -14.56 -0.22 16.87
N PRO A 135 -14.24 -1.47 16.47
CA PRO A 135 -13.15 -1.75 15.53
C PRO A 135 -13.48 -1.30 14.09
N LEU A 136 -12.52 -0.60 13.47
CA LEU A 136 -12.55 0.05 12.15
C LEU A 136 -12.89 -0.88 10.96
N TYR A 137 -12.89 -2.20 11.15
CA TYR A 137 -12.94 -3.19 10.07
C TYR A 137 -14.29 -3.32 9.35
N VAL A 138 -15.39 -2.84 9.94
CA VAL A 138 -16.74 -3.20 9.46
C VAL A 138 -17.30 -2.25 8.38
N TYR A 139 -16.79 -1.02 8.24
CA TYR A 139 -17.41 -0.04 7.33
C TYR A 139 -16.76 0.05 5.94
N LEU A 140 -15.49 -0.29 5.78
CA LEU A 140 -14.82 -0.19 4.47
C LEU A 140 -15.42 -1.15 3.43
N SER A 141 -16.02 -2.27 3.85
CA SER A 141 -16.65 -3.23 2.94
C SER A 141 -18.00 -2.77 2.38
N TYR A 142 -18.70 -1.84 3.04
CA TYR A 142 -20.04 -1.42 2.62
C TYR A 142 -20.01 -0.32 1.55
N THR A 143 -18.99 0.53 1.53
CA THR A 143 -18.91 1.63 0.56
C THR A 143 -18.20 1.23 -0.74
N LEU A 144 -17.28 0.25 -0.70
CA LEU A 144 -16.52 -0.22 -1.86
C LEU A 144 -17.30 -1.18 -2.79
N PHE A 145 -18.52 -1.58 -2.44
CA PHE A 145 -19.34 -2.51 -3.23
C PHE A 145 -20.64 -1.91 -3.81
N SER A 146 -20.81 -0.58 -3.75
CA SER A 146 -22.01 0.09 -4.25
C SER A 146 -21.75 1.30 -5.16
N MET A 147 -20.63 1.32 -5.90
CA MET A 147 -20.44 2.22 -7.04
C MET A 147 -19.90 1.45 -8.25
#